data_AF-A0A1H9BUU5-F1
#
_entry.id   AF-A0A1H9BUU5-F1
#
_cell.length_a   1.000
_cell.length_b   1.000
_cell.length_c   1.000
_cell.angle_alpha   90.00
_cell.angle_beta   90.00
_cell.angle_gamma   90.00
#
_symmetry.space_group_name_H-M   'P 1'
#
loop_
_entity.id
_entity.type
_entity.pdbx_description
1 polymer ?
#
loop_
_entity_poly.entity_id
_entity_poly.type
_entity_poly.pdbx_seq_one_letter_code
_entity_poly.pdbx_strand_id
1 'polypeptide(L)' 'MEAIRPRHYKNKSGKDLFDQWHNEYNLEIFKAIMISIAERYIKRNKDNPIQDIEKAIETLSRLKEYMENDLRNNTGSES' A
#
# COMPACT_ATOMS: atom_id res chain seq x y z
N MET A 1 15.89 12.85 0.20
CA MET A 1 15.99 11.85 1.29
C MET A 1 14.94 10.80 1.01
N GLU A 2 15.33 9.54 0.75
CA GLU A 2 14.35 8.45 0.63
C GLU A 2 13.63 8.31 1.98
N ALA A 3 12.32 8.43 1.98
CA ALA A 3 11.51 8.14 3.15
C ALA A 3 11.79 6.69 3.56
N ILE A 4 12.43 6.48 4.70
CA ILE A 4 12.69 5.15 5.24
C ILE A 4 11.32 4.54 5.60
N ARG A 5 10.75 3.77 4.67
CA ARG A 5 9.44 3.14 4.84
C ARG A 5 9.45 2.20 6.06
N PRO A 6 8.34 2.09 6.81
CA PRO A 6 8.30 1.29 8.03
C PRO A 6 8.68 -0.18 7.80
N ARG A 7 9.50 -0.76 8.70
CA ARG A 7 10.02 -2.14 8.55
C ARG A 7 8.96 -3.24 8.53
N HIS A 8 7.74 -2.97 9.00
CA HIS A 8 6.70 -3.98 9.17
C HIS A 8 6.01 -4.40 7.86
N TYR A 9 6.28 -3.74 6.73
CA TYR A 9 5.86 -4.18 5.39
C TYR A 9 6.95 -4.95 4.63
N LYS A 10 8.11 -5.16 5.25
CA LYS A 10 9.16 -5.98 4.64
C LYS A 10 8.81 -7.46 4.79
N ASN A 11 8.83 -8.19 3.69
CA ASN A 11 8.74 -9.64 3.69
C ASN A 11 9.99 -10.27 4.35
N LYS A 12 9.99 -11.60 4.50
CA LYS A 12 11.13 -12.34 5.10
C LYS A 12 12.47 -12.12 4.39
N SER A 13 12.44 -11.65 3.14
CA SER A 13 13.61 -11.33 2.31
C SER A 13 13.96 -9.83 2.31
N GLY A 14 13.33 -9.03 3.16
CA GLY A 14 13.60 -7.59 3.31
C GLY A 14 12.97 -6.69 2.24
N LYS A 15 12.21 -7.24 1.30
CA LYS A 15 11.52 -6.49 0.24
C LYS A 15 10.17 -6.01 0.71
N ASP A 16 9.77 -4.82 0.29
CA ASP A 16 8.46 -4.26 0.62
C ASP A 16 7.34 -5.05 -0.08
N LEU A 17 6.35 -5.51 0.69
CA LEU A 17 5.25 -6.34 0.20
C LEU A 17 4.34 -5.62 -0.78
N PHE A 18 4.11 -4.32 -0.60
CA PHE A 18 3.22 -3.56 -1.48
C PHE A 18 3.90 -3.30 -2.82
N ASP A 19 5.21 -3.01 -2.82
CA ASP A 19 5.99 -2.91 -4.06
C ASP A 19 5.96 -4.25 -4.83
N GLN A 20 6.02 -5.39 -4.13
CA GLN A 20 5.90 -6.70 -4.78
C GLN A 20 4.53 -6.92 -5.40
N TRP A 21 3.45 -6.69 -4.64
CA TRP A 21 2.10 -6.89 -5.15
C TRP A 21 1.75 -5.94 -6.30
N HIS A 22 2.23 -4.71 -6.27
CA HIS A 22 2.05 -3.76 -7.37
C HIS A 22 2.69 -4.25 -8.67
N ASN A 23 3.84 -4.94 -8.59
CA ASN A 23 4.51 -5.48 -9.77
C ASN A 23 3.92 -6.82 -10.24
N GLU A 24 3.27 -7.57 -9.35
CA GLU A 24 2.74 -8.90 -9.64
C GLU A 24 1.31 -8.85 -10.19
N TYR A 25 0.48 -7.92 -9.72
CA TYR A 25 -0.93 -7.82 -10.05
C TYR A 25 -1.23 -6.57 -10.89
N ASN A 26 -2.30 -6.63 -11.69
CA ASN A 26 -2.82 -5.42 -12.33
C ASN A 26 -3.39 -4.44 -11.28
N LEU A 27 -3.56 -3.17 -11.67
CA LEU A 27 -3.98 -2.11 -10.76
C LEU A 27 -5.31 -2.40 -10.04
N GLU A 28 -6.27 -3.03 -10.72
CA GLU A 28 -7.57 -3.37 -10.13
C GLU A 28 -7.43 -4.39 -8.99
N ILE A 29 -6.70 -5.48 -9.24
CA ILE A 29 -6.45 -6.52 -8.24
C ILE A 29 -5.60 -5.96 -7.09
N PHE A 30 -4.55 -5.20 -7.41
CA PHE A 30 -3.72 -4.54 -6.40
C PHE A 30 -4.56 -3.62 -5.49
N LYS A 31 -5.42 -2.79 -6.08
CA LYS A 31 -6.35 -1.92 -5.34
C LYS A 31 -7.26 -2.73 -4.42
N ALA A 32 -7.85 -3.82 -4.91
CA ALA A 32 -8.72 -4.69 -4.11
C ALA A 32 -7.99 -5.31 -2.91
N ILE A 33 -6.75 -5.75 -3.10
CA ILE A 33 -5.89 -6.30 -2.03
C ILE A 33 -5.61 -5.22 -0.97
N MET A 34 -5.18 -4.03 -1.39
CA MET A 34 -4.84 -2.93 -0.49
C MET A 34 -6.03 -2.48 0.35
N ILE A 35 -7.22 -2.34 -0.27
CA ILE A 35 -8.47 -2.01 0.44
C ILE A 35 -8.81 -3.10 1.46
N SER A 36 -8.74 -4.38 1.07
CA SER A 36 -9.04 -5.51 1.97
C SER A 36 -8.11 -5.54 3.20
N ILE A 37 -6.84 -5.15 3.04
CA ILE A 37 -5.87 -5.06 4.14
C ILE A 37 -6.20 -3.87 5.05
N ALA A 38 -6.49 -2.71 4.49
CA ALA A 38 -6.89 -1.54 5.27
C ALA A 38 -8.16 -1.83 6.10
N GLU A 39 -9.18 -2.44 5.49
CA GLU A 39 -10.39 -2.86 6.20
C GLU A 39 -10.09 -3.84 7.34
N ARG A 40 -9.19 -4.79 7.11
CA ARG A 40 -8.77 -5.74 8.15
C ARG A 40 -8.16 -5.01 9.34
N TYR A 41 -7.34 -3.99 9.12
CA TYR A 41 -6.78 -3.19 10.21
C TYR A 41 -7.86 -2.37 10.93
N ILE A 42 -8.77 -1.75 10.20
CA ILE A 42 -9.89 -0.96 10.77
C ILE A 42 -10.81 -1.83 11.64
N LYS A 43 -11.13 -3.04 11.19
CA LYS A 43 -12.06 -3.96 11.87
C LYS A 43 -11.39 -4.77 12.99
N ARG A 44 -10.06 -4.69 13.14
CA ARG A 44 -9.32 -5.51 14.11
C ARG A 44 -9.56 -4.97 15.52
N ASN A 45 -10.03 -5.84 16.41
CA ASN A 45 -10.10 -5.57 17.84
C ASN A 45 -8.87 -6.20 18.53
N LYS A 46 -7.81 -5.43 18.70
CA LYS A 46 -6.54 -5.84 19.35
C LYS A 46 -6.16 -4.79 20.40
N ASP A 47 -5.22 -5.13 21.27
CA ASP A 47 -4.75 -4.35 22.42
C ASP A 47 -4.38 -2.87 22.12
N ASN A 48 -4.02 -2.53 20.87
CA ASN A 48 -3.74 -1.16 20.46
C ASN A 48 -4.52 -0.76 19.18
N PRO A 49 -5.76 -0.27 19.32
CA PRO A 49 -6.59 0.11 18.18
C PRO A 49 -6.01 1.30 17.40
N ILE A 50 -5.31 2.23 18.07
CA ILE A 50 -4.69 3.39 17.41
C ILE A 50 -3.63 2.93 16.40
N GLN A 51 -2.77 1.98 16.80
CA GLN A 51 -1.73 1.46 15.92
C GLN A 51 -2.32 0.76 14.68
N ASP A 52 -3.47 0.09 14.81
CA ASP A 52 -4.11 -0.53 13.65
C ASP A 52 -4.77 0.52 12.74
N ILE A 53 -5.33 1.61 13.28
CA ILE A 53 -5.75 2.76 12.47
C ILE A 53 -4.57 3.39 11.72
N GLU A 54 -3.42 3.57 12.37
CA GLU A 54 -2.20 4.09 11.71
C GLU A 54 -1.76 3.18 10.54
N LYS A 55 -1.83 1.85 10.69
CA LYS A 55 -1.52 0.91 9.59
C LYS A 55 -2.53 0.99 8.45
N ALA A 56 -3.82 1.20 8.76
CA ALA A 56 -4.83 1.41 7.74
C ALA A 56 -4.57 2.69 6.93
N ILE A 57 -4.24 3.79 7.61
CA ILE A 57 -3.88 5.07 6.99
C ILE A 57 -2.64 4.92 6.08
N GLU A 58 -1.60 4.23 6.57
CA GLU A 58 -0.39 3.97 5.78
C GLU A 58 -0.69 3.12 4.53
N THR A 59 -1.52 2.09 4.67
CA THR A 59 -1.94 1.23 3.55
C THR A 59 -2.67 2.06 2.48
N LEU A 60 -3.63 2.89 2.87
CA LEU A 60 -4.41 3.72 1.94
C LEU A 60 -3.58 4.85 1.32
N SER A 61 -2.68 5.47 2.10
CA SER A 61 -1.76 6.51 1.61
C SER A 61 -0.87 5.96 0.51
N ARG A 62 -0.31 4.76 0.70
CA ARG A 62 0.52 4.11 -0.32
C ARG A 62 -0.28 3.69 -1.54
N LEU A 63 -1.50 3.17 -1.39
CA LEU A 63 -2.38 2.89 -2.52
C LEU A 63 -2.61 4.15 -3.37
N LYS A 64 -2.87 5.30 -2.73
CA LYS A 64 -3.02 6.59 -3.42
C LYS A 64 -1.76 6.96 -4.20
N GLU A 65 -0.57 6.82 -3.61
CA GLU A 65 0.70 7.09 -4.30
C GLU A 65 0.88 6.24 -5.56
N TYR A 66 0.62 4.93 -5.50
CA TYR A 66 0.70 4.06 -6.69
C TYR A 66 -0.29 4.50 -7.77
N MET A 67 -1.54 4.76 -7.41
CA MET A 67 -2.56 5.22 -8.35
C MET A 67 -2.19 6.56 -9.00
N GLU A 68 -1.64 7.51 -8.23
CA GLU A 68 -1.19 8.81 -8.76
C GLU A 68 -0.01 8.64 -9.73
N ASN A 69 0.91 7.72 -9.44
CA ASN A 69 2.04 7.43 -10.32
C ASN A 69 1.60 6.76 -11.63
N ASP A 70 0.70 5.79 -11.56
CA ASP A 70 0.14 5.13 -12.75
C ASP A 70 -0.61 6.12 -13.63
N LEU A 71 -1.40 7.01 -13.05
CA LEU A 71 -2.08 8.08 -13.79
C LEU A 71 -1.08 8.98 -14.51
N ARG A 72 -0.01 9.42 -13.83
CA ARG A 72 1.04 10.26 -14.43
C ARG A 72 1.74 9.57 -15.60
N ASN A 73 2.10 8.30 -15.43
CA ASN A 73 2.81 7.51 -16.45
C ASN A 73 1.95 7.29 -17.71
N ASN A 74 0.65 7.09 -17.53
CA ASN A 74 -0.30 6.94 -18.64
C ASN A 74 -0.61 8.27 -19.35
N THR A 75 -0.59 9.41 -18.65
CA THR A 75 -0.78 10.73 -19.30
C THR A 75 0.47 11.28 -20.00
N GLY A 76 1.66 10.84 -19.58
CA GLY A 76 2.94 11.27 -20.19
C GLY A 76 3.35 10.51 -21.45
N SER A 77 2.60 9.47 -21.83
CA SER A 77 2.84 8.65 -23.03
C SER A 77 2.02 9.11 -24.25
N GLU A 78 1.17 10.12 -24.10
CA GLU A 78 0.42 10.78 -25.18
C GLU A 78 1.05 12.12 -25.63
N SER A 79 2.30 12.42 -25.24
CA SER A 79 3.01 13.68 -25.54
C SER A 79 4.13 13.52 -26.56
#